data_AF-A0A6G3MN85-F1
#
_entry.id   AF-A0A6G3MN85-F1
#
_cell.length_a   1.000
_cell.length_b   1.000
_cell.length_c   1.000
_cell.angle_alpha   90.00
_cell.angle_beta   90.00
_cell.angle_gamma   90.00
#
_symmetry.space_group_name_H-M   'P 1'
#
loop_
_entity.id
_entity.type
_entity.pdbx_description
1 polymer ?
#
loop_
_entity_poly.entity_id
_entity_poly.type
_entity_poly.pdbx_seq_one_letter_code
_entity_poly.pdbx_strand_id
1 'polypeptide(L)'
;FTSVVKKYIGETRSSCNRIAELVSSEVFKIVEKSGAENFGTYPDLLAEIMSFCQEKLSATVSEAKKHINLYVDAEHAHINTKHPDFVVFDGRENSEDDNGYKGVNRGHEHNI
;
A
#
# COMPACT_ATOMS: atom_id res chain seq x y z
N PHE A 1 -8.59 11.58 20.11
CA PHE A 1 -7.89 11.61 18.81
C PHE A 1 -7.16 10.30 18.53
N THR A 2 -6.05 10.00 19.21
CA THR A 2 -5.20 8.81 18.97
C THR A 2 -5.96 7.49 18.87
N SER A 3 -6.85 7.18 19.83
CA SER A 3 -7.62 5.92 19.82
C SER A 3 -8.55 5.79 18.60
N VAL A 4 -9.10 6.91 18.13
CA VAL A 4 -9.99 6.93 16.95
C VAL A 4 -9.17 6.72 15.68
N VAL A 5 -8.04 7.43 15.53
CA VAL A 5 -7.15 7.28 14.38
C VAL A 5 -6.60 5.85 14.30
N LYS A 6 -6.16 5.27 15.42
CA LYS A 6 -5.69 3.89 15.50
C LYS A 6 -6.76 2.89 15.05
N LYS A 7 -8.02 3.11 15.44
CA LYS A 7 -9.15 2.29 14.97
C LYS A 7 -9.26 2.31 13.44
N TYR A 8 -9.27 3.50 12.83
CA TYR A 8 -9.37 3.63 11.37
C TYR A 8 -8.17 3.02 10.63
N ILE A 9 -6.95 3.18 11.15
CA ILE A 9 -5.77 2.51 10.60
C ILE A 9 -5.95 0.99 10.62
N GLY A 10 -6.45 0.43 11.73
CA GLY A 10 -6.71 -1.00 11.84
C GLY A 10 -7.72 -1.54 10.82
N GLU A 11 -8.76 -0.76 10.51
CA GLU A 11 -9.78 -1.11 9.51
C GLU A 11 -9.20 -1.24 8.09
N THR A 12 -8.12 -0.53 7.75
CA THR A 12 -7.48 -0.61 6.42
C THR A 12 -6.84 -1.97 6.12
N ARG A 13 -6.51 -2.76 7.16
CA ARG A 13 -5.82 -4.05 7.03
C ARG A 13 -6.56 -5.01 6.10
N SER A 14 -7.88 -5.09 6.23
CA SER A 14 -8.70 -6.02 5.43
C SER A 14 -8.67 -5.63 3.95
N SER A 15 -8.82 -4.34 3.65
CA SER A 15 -8.77 -3.78 2.30
C SER A 15 -7.41 -4.03 1.64
N CYS A 16 -6.30 -3.78 2.34
CA CYS A 16 -4.96 -4.02 1.81
C CYS A 16 -4.72 -5.51 1.50
N ASN A 17 -5.12 -6.40 2.40
CA ASN A 17 -5.03 -7.85 2.17
C ASN A 17 -5.90 -8.30 0.98
N ARG A 18 -7.09 -7.70 0.82
CA ARG A 18 -8.00 -7.99 -0.30
C ARG A 18 -7.40 -7.57 -1.64
N ILE A 19 -6.71 -6.43 -1.69
CA ILE A 19 -6.01 -5.96 -2.90
C ILE A 19 -4.94 -6.98 -3.33
N ALA A 20 -4.17 -7.52 -2.38
CA ALA A 20 -3.16 -8.55 -2.70
C ALA A 20 -3.78 -9.81 -3.33
N GLU A 21 -4.97 -10.22 -2.88
CA GLU A 21 -5.70 -11.35 -3.49
C GLU A 21 -6.24 -11.04 -4.88
N LEU A 22 -6.78 -9.83 -5.07
CA LEU A 22 -7.29 -9.39 -6.39
C LEU A 22 -6.17 -9.36 -7.42
N VAL A 23 -5.02 -8.79 -7.05
CA VAL A 23 -3.83 -8.76 -7.91
C VAL A 23 -3.34 -10.18 -8.19
N SER A 24 -3.28 -11.05 -7.18
CA SER A 24 -2.93 -12.46 -7.40
C SER A 24 -3.85 -13.14 -8.39
N SER A 25 -5.16 -12.93 -8.28
CA SER A 25 -6.12 -13.55 -9.21
C SER A 25 -5.89 -13.06 -10.63
N GLU A 26 -5.63 -11.77 -10.82
CA GLU A 26 -5.41 -11.22 -12.15
C GLU A 26 -4.06 -11.66 -12.75
N VAL A 27 -3.00 -11.71 -11.95
CA VAL A 27 -1.71 -12.25 -12.35
C VAL A 27 -1.85 -13.71 -12.78
N PHE A 28 -2.60 -14.52 -12.04
CA PHE A 28 -2.81 -15.92 -12.40
C PHE A 28 -3.54 -16.07 -13.74
N LYS A 29 -4.55 -15.24 -14.03
CA LYS A 29 -5.22 -15.24 -15.35
C LYS A 29 -4.27 -14.90 -16.50
N ILE A 30 -3.34 -13.97 -16.28
CA ILE A 30 -2.32 -13.61 -17.28
C ILE A 30 -1.39 -14.80 -17.53
N VAL A 31 -0.94 -15.47 -16.47
CA VAL A 31 -0.14 -16.70 -16.56
C VAL A 31 -0.92 -17.81 -17.27
N GLU A 32 -2.22 -17.96 -16.95
CA GLU A 32 -3.09 -18.96 -17.55
C GLU A 32 -3.20 -18.78 -19.06
N LYS A 33 -3.49 -17.54 -19.48
CA LYS A 33 -3.56 -17.16 -20.89
C LYS A 33 -2.23 -17.40 -21.59
N SER A 34 -1.13 -16.94 -21.02
CA SER A 34 0.20 -17.11 -21.61
C SER A 34 0.62 -18.58 -21.71
N GLY A 35 0.30 -19.39 -20.69
CA GLY A 35 0.55 -20.81 -20.69
C GLY A 35 -0.21 -21.53 -21.80
N ALA A 36 -1.50 -21.23 -21.97
CA ALA A 36 -2.31 -21.80 -23.04
C ALA A 36 -1.80 -21.43 -24.44
N GLU A 37 -1.35 -20.19 -24.64
CA GLU A 37 -0.80 -19.71 -25.91
C GLU A 37 0.53 -20.39 -26.30
N ASN A 38 1.40 -20.69 -25.32
CA ASN A 38 2.75 -21.21 -25.59
C ASN A 38 2.86 -22.74 -25.45
N PHE A 39 2.08 -23.35 -24.55
CA PHE A 39 2.18 -24.77 -24.22
C PHE A 39 0.88 -25.54 -24.46
N GLY A 40 -0.12 -24.95 -25.13
CA GLY A 40 -1.42 -25.58 -25.39
C GLY A 40 -1.35 -26.91 -26.15
N THR A 41 -0.27 -27.18 -26.90
CA THR A 41 -0.04 -28.46 -27.58
C THR A 41 0.42 -29.58 -26.64
N TYR A 42 0.92 -29.24 -25.45
CA TYR A 42 1.48 -30.18 -24.47
C TYR A 42 0.70 -30.08 -23.14
N PRO A 43 -0.45 -30.77 -23.01
CA PRO A 43 -1.35 -30.60 -21.87
C PRO A 43 -0.72 -30.98 -20.52
N ASP A 44 0.09 -32.04 -20.48
CA ASP A 44 0.76 -32.47 -19.24
C ASP A 44 1.82 -31.46 -18.79
N LEU A 45 2.57 -30.90 -19.73
CA LEU A 45 3.55 -29.84 -19.46
C LEU A 45 2.85 -28.56 -19.00
N LEU A 46 1.75 -28.20 -19.65
CA LEU A 46 0.94 -27.04 -19.27
C LEU A 46 0.42 -27.18 -17.84
N ALA A 47 -0.14 -28.34 -17.47
CA ALA A 47 -0.65 -28.59 -16.13
C ALA A 47 0.46 -28.44 -15.07
N GLU A 48 1.65 -28.99 -15.32
CA GLU A 48 2.78 -28.89 -14.38
C GLU A 48 3.25 -27.43 -14.22
N ILE A 49 3.36 -26.68 -15.32
CA ILE A 49 3.73 -25.26 -15.31
C ILE A 49 2.69 -24.44 -14.53
N MET A 50 1.39 -24.67 -14.76
CA MET A 50 0.33 -23.96 -14.04
C MET A 50 0.38 -24.26 -12.55
N SER A 51 0.57 -25.53 -12.17
CA SER A 51 0.68 -25.97 -10.78
C SER A 51 1.85 -25.26 -10.08
N PHE A 52 3.03 -25.28 -10.71
CA PHE A 52 4.22 -24.60 -10.20
C PHE A 52 4.00 -23.09 -10.05
N CYS A 53 3.46 -22.44 -11.08
CA CYS A 53 3.17 -21.00 -11.05
C CYS A 53 2.16 -20.65 -9.96
N GLN A 54 1.13 -21.46 -9.77
CA GLN A 54 0.13 -21.27 -8.72
C GLN A 54 0.77 -21.37 -7.32
N GLU A 55 1.64 -22.36 -7.10
CA GLU A 55 2.37 -22.50 -5.84
C GLU A 55 3.27 -21.29 -5.56
N LYS A 56 4.06 -20.86 -6.55
CA LYS A 56 4.93 -19.69 -6.41
C LYS A 56 4.17 -18.40 -6.17
N LEU A 57 3.04 -18.22 -6.86
CA LEU A 57 2.20 -17.05 -6.68
C LEU A 57 1.56 -17.04 -5.28
N SER A 58 1.05 -18.18 -4.82
CA SER A 58 0.49 -18.34 -3.47
C SER A 58 1.52 -18.02 -2.38
N ALA A 59 2.74 -18.53 -2.52
CA ALA A 59 3.84 -18.23 -1.59
C ALA A 59 4.19 -16.73 -1.58
N THR A 60 4.26 -16.11 -2.76
CA THR A 60 4.55 -14.68 -2.91
C THR A 60 3.45 -13.81 -2.27
N VAL A 61 2.18 -14.17 -2.46
CA VAL A 61 1.04 -13.47 -1.88
C VAL A 61 1.03 -13.61 -0.36
N SER A 62 1.34 -14.79 0.15
CA SER A 62 1.47 -15.02 1.59
C SER A 62 2.53 -14.09 2.20
N GLU A 63 3.68 -13.97 1.56
CA GLU A 63 4.75 -13.07 2.02
C GLU A 63 4.35 -11.59 1.90
N ALA A 64 3.73 -11.19 0.79
CA ALA A 64 3.21 -9.83 0.61
C ALA A 64 2.19 -9.46 1.70
N LYS A 65 1.30 -10.39 2.09
CA LYS A 65 0.36 -10.18 3.19
C LYS A 65 1.07 -9.98 4.53
N LYS A 66 2.19 -10.66 4.80
CA LYS A 66 3.00 -10.41 6.01
C LYS A 66 3.56 -8.98 6.01
N HIS A 67 4.10 -8.53 4.88
CA HIS A 67 4.59 -7.15 4.75
C HIS A 67 3.48 -6.11 4.92
N ILE A 68 2.32 -6.33 4.30
CA ILE A 68 1.14 -5.46 4.48
C ILE A 68 0.78 -5.35 5.96
N ASN A 69 0.71 -6.48 6.67
CA ASN A 69 0.40 -6.48 8.10
C ASN A 69 1.45 -5.72 8.91
N LEU A 70 2.74 -5.91 8.60
CA LEU A 70 3.83 -5.19 9.24
C LEU A 70 3.72 -3.67 9.05
N TYR A 71 3.40 -3.20 7.84
CA TYR A 71 3.22 -1.77 7.59
C TYR A 71 2.03 -1.20 8.38
N VAL A 72 0.90 -1.90 8.39
CA VAL A 72 -0.27 -1.48 9.19
C VAL A 72 0.07 -1.46 10.68
N ASP A 73 0.83 -2.44 11.17
CA ASP A 73 1.27 -2.49 12.58
C ASP A 73 2.21 -1.33 12.93
N ALA A 74 3.10 -0.94 12.00
CA ALA A 74 3.98 0.22 12.18
C ALA A 74 3.20 1.53 12.29
N GLU A 75 2.25 1.78 11.39
CA GLU A 75 1.36 2.96 11.43
C GLU A 75 0.47 2.96 12.69
N HIS A 76 0.03 1.78 13.13
CA HIS A 76 -0.77 1.65 14.34
C HIS A 76 0.06 1.90 15.62
N ALA A 77 1.36 1.60 15.61
CA ALA A 77 2.24 1.78 16.76
C ALA A 77 2.45 3.28 17.05
N HIS A 78 2.72 4.09 16.02
CA HIS A 78 3.10 5.49 16.18
C HIS A 78 2.37 6.42 15.19
N ILE A 79 1.71 7.46 15.72
CA ILE A 79 1.10 8.52 14.91
C ILE A 79 2.02 9.73 14.92
N ASN A 80 2.54 10.10 13.75
CA ASN A 80 3.41 11.26 13.59
C ASN A 80 2.58 12.57 13.54
N THR A 81 2.38 13.21 14.69
CA THR A 81 1.69 14.52 14.76
C THR A 81 2.58 15.70 14.32
N LYS A 82 3.83 15.45 13.92
CA LYS A 82 4.74 16.46 13.34
C LYS A 82 4.82 16.32 11.81
N HIS A 83 3.99 15.45 11.22
CA HIS A 83 3.94 15.31 9.77
C HIS A 83 3.56 16.66 9.13
N PRO A 84 4.21 17.10 8.02
CA PRO A 84 3.94 18.40 7.42
C PRO A 84 2.48 18.60 7.01
N ASP A 85 1.79 17.51 6.64
CA ASP A 85 0.37 17.55 6.28
C ASP A 85 -0.58 17.51 7.50
N PHE A 86 -0.06 17.36 8.72
CA PHE A 86 -0.86 17.35 9.93
C PHE A 86 -1.09 18.80 10.43
N VAL A 87 -2.12 19.45 9.90
CA VAL A 87 -2.53 20.78 10.33
C VAL A 87 -3.44 20.67 11.55
N VAL A 88 -2.97 21.11 12.71
CA VAL A 88 -3.79 21.22 13.92
C VAL A 88 -4.72 22.43 13.76
N PHE A 89 -6.03 22.19 13.77
CA PHE A 89 -7.01 23.27 13.80
C PHE A 89 -6.96 23.96 15.17
N ASP A 90 -6.28 25.11 15.27
CA ASP A 90 -6.12 25.89 16.52
C ASP A 90 -7.25 26.90 16.75
N GLY A 91 -8.40 26.76 16.07
CA GLY A 91 -9.58 27.63 16.28
C GLY A 91 -9.38 29.12 15.97
N ARG A 92 -8.20 29.53 15.47
CA ARG A 92 -8.00 30.85 14.87
C ARG A 92 -8.64 30.82 13.49
N GLU A 93 -9.79 31.47 13.36
CA GLU A 93 -10.30 31.92 12.07
C GLU A 93 -9.14 32.65 11.38
N ASN A 94 -8.59 32.03 10.33
CA ASN A 94 -7.79 32.77 9.37
C ASN A 94 -8.75 33.77 8.75
N SER A 95 -8.67 35.01 9.24
CA SER A 95 -9.18 36.17 8.52
C SER A 95 -8.63 36.06 7.11
N GLU A 96 -9.54 36.09 6.15
CA GLU A 96 -9.25 36.07 4.73
C GLU A 96 -8.11 37.04 4.40
N ASP A 97 -7.03 36.50 3.84
CA ASP A 97 -6.25 37.22 2.84
C ASP A 97 -5.73 36.19 1.84
N ASP A 98 -6.55 36.00 0.82
CA ASP A 98 -6.18 35.47 -0.48
C ASP A 98 -5.00 36.27 -1.02
N ASN A 99 -3.81 35.67 -1.08
CA ASN A 99 -2.85 35.89 -2.19
C ASN A 99 -1.62 34.99 -2.07
N GLY A 100 -1.48 34.09 -3.04
CA GLY A 100 -0.18 33.83 -3.65
C GLY A 100 0.50 32.50 -3.31
N TYR A 101 0.40 31.55 -4.24
CA TYR A 101 1.45 30.57 -4.50
C TYR A 101 2.81 31.29 -4.68
N LYS A 102 3.74 31.09 -3.74
CA LYS A 102 5.23 31.21 -3.85
C LYS A 102 5.84 31.02 -2.45
N GLY A 103 6.91 30.28 -2.21
CA GLY A 103 7.82 29.58 -3.10
C GLY A 103 8.90 28.82 -2.32
N VAL A 104 9.52 27.91 -3.06
CA VAL A 104 10.85 27.31 -2.97
C VAL A 104 11.89 28.05 -2.08
N ASN A 105 12.52 27.26 -1.19
CA ASN A 105 13.89 27.32 -0.61
C ASN A 105 14.59 28.67 -0.41
N ARG A 106 15.15 28.88 0.80
CA ARG A 106 16.61 29.04 1.06
C ARG A 106 16.87 29.25 2.55
N GLY A 107 17.90 28.58 3.08
CA GLY A 107 18.30 28.65 4.48
C GLY A 107 19.02 29.94 4.87
N HIS A 108 19.13 30.14 6.19
CA HIS A 108 20.25 30.83 6.85
C HIS A 108 20.26 30.48 8.34
N GLU A 109 21.30 29.73 8.71
CA GLU A 109 22.20 29.87 9.86
C GLU A 109 21.83 30.66 11.13
N HIS A 110 22.29 30.05 12.25
CA HIS A 110 22.84 30.62 13.50
C HIS A 110 21.90 31.38 14.46
N ASN A 111 21.74 30.87 15.69
CA ASN A 111 22.62 31.27 16.80
C ASN A 111 22.37 30.46 18.09
N ILE A 112 23.50 29.96 18.64
CA ILE A 112 23.81 29.50 20.01
C ILE A 112 23.02 28.32 20.59
#